data_AF-A0A257JIA1-F1
#
_entry.id   AF-A0A257JIA1-F1
#
_cell.length_a   1.000
_cell.length_b   1.000
_cell.length_c   1.000
_cell.angle_alpha   90.00
_cell.angle_beta   90.00
_cell.angle_gamma   90.00
#
_symmetry.space_group_name_H-M   'P 1'
#
loop_
_entity.id
_entity.type
_entity.pdbx_description
1 polymer ?
#
loop_
_entity_poly.entity_id
_entity_poly.type
_entity_poly.pdbx_seq_one_letter_code
_entity_poly.pdbx_strand_id
1 'polypeptide(L)' 'PHPPEAKSKLAEEIQKAGKVDCRKAYADMGVAAAAPLVLDALRDKGCRW' A
#
# COMPACT_ATOMS: atom_id res chain seq x y z
N PRO A 1 20.93 20.65 -15.17
CA PRO A 1 19.68 20.25 -14.50
C PRO A 1 19.46 18.74 -14.64
N HIS A 2 19.68 17.98 -13.57
CA HIS A 2 19.44 16.54 -13.60
C HIS A 2 17.93 16.32 -13.76
N PRO A 3 17.50 15.51 -14.74
CA PRO A 3 16.08 15.16 -14.84
C PRO A 3 15.69 14.55 -13.50
N PRO A 4 14.55 14.95 -12.90
CA PRO A 4 14.07 14.34 -11.67
C PRO A 4 14.11 12.83 -11.91
N GLU A 5 14.87 12.11 -11.09
CA GLU A 5 14.97 10.65 -11.16
C GLU A 5 13.54 10.14 -11.22
N ALA A 6 13.07 9.82 -12.44
CA ALA A 6 11.76 9.29 -12.65
C ALA A 6 11.80 8.01 -11.85
N LYS A 7 11.16 8.02 -10.67
CA LYS A 7 11.19 6.91 -9.72
C LYS A 7 10.90 5.68 -10.56
N SER A 8 11.97 4.94 -10.87
CA SER A 8 11.86 3.89 -11.88
C SER A 8 10.85 2.91 -11.35
N LYS A 9 10.16 2.15 -12.21
CA LYS A 9 9.26 1.08 -11.77
C LYS A 9 9.82 0.31 -10.56
N LEU A 10 11.13 0.08 -10.55
CA LEU A 10 11.89 -0.46 -9.42
C LEU A 10 11.62 0.22 -8.05
N ALA A 11 11.64 1.56 -7.97
CA ALA A 11 11.35 2.29 -6.75
C ALA A 11 9.89 2.13 -6.29
N GLU A 12 8.93 2.08 -7.23
CA GLU A 12 7.53 1.76 -6.91
C GLU A 12 7.39 0.32 -6.40
N GLU A 13 8.06 -0.64 -7.03
CA GLU A 13 8.04 -2.06 -6.65
C GLU A 13 8.70 -2.26 -5.26
N ILE A 14 9.80 -1.56 -4.97
CA ILE A 14 10.45 -1.57 -3.64
C ILE A 14 9.50 -0.98 -2.59
N GLN A 15 8.86 0.15 -2.88
CA GLN A 15 7.86 0.71 -1.97
C GLN A 15 6.69 -0.26 -1.77
N LYS A 16 6.24 -0.94 -2.83
CA LYS A 16 5.16 -1.92 -2.76
C LYS A 16 5.55 -3.17 -1.95
N ALA A 17 6.80 -3.61 -2.05
CA ALA A 17 7.34 -4.72 -1.27
C ALA A 17 7.51 -4.39 0.22
N GLY A 18 7.79 -3.13 0.56
CA GLY A 18 7.91 -2.69 1.95
C GLY A 18 6.59 -2.40 2.66
N LYS A 19 5.44 -2.42 1.95
CA LYS A 19 4.12 -2.21 2.55
C LYS A 19 3.74 -3.38 3.47
N VAL A 20 3.12 -3.06 4.61
CA VAL A 20 2.52 -4.07 5.50
C VAL A 20 1.33 -4.74 4.81
N ASP A 21 1.11 -6.01 5.10
CA ASP A 21 -0.02 -6.79 4.58
C ASP A 21 -1.34 -6.23 5.15
N CYS A 22 -2.32 -5.90 4.29
CA CYS A 22 -3.64 -5.41 4.69
C CYS A 22 -4.28 -6.33 5.73
N ARG A 23 -4.12 -7.65 5.56
CA ARG A 23 -4.68 -8.64 6.48
C ARG A 23 -4.05 -8.54 7.87
N LYS A 24 -2.77 -8.16 7.96
CA LYS A 24 -2.04 -7.98 9.22
C LYS A 24 -2.32 -6.61 9.85
N ALA A 25 -2.36 -5.55 9.06
CA ALA A 25 -2.60 -4.18 9.54
C ALA A 25 -3.96 -4.02 10.22
N TYR A 26 -4.97 -4.75 9.72
CA TYR A 26 -6.34 -4.66 10.22
C TYR A 26 -6.78 -5.87 11.05
N ALA A 27 -5.85 -6.79 11.38
CA ALA A 27 -6.13 -7.99 12.17
C ALA A 27 -6.76 -7.67 13.55
N ASP A 28 -6.30 -6.59 14.18
CA ASP A 28 -6.79 -6.13 15.49
C ASP A 28 -8.06 -5.27 15.41
N MET A 29 -8.40 -4.74 14.23
CA MET A 29 -9.56 -3.85 14.05
C MET A 29 -10.86 -4.60 13.72
N GLY A 30 -10.78 -5.89 13.37
CA GLY A 30 -11.96 -6.71 13.06
C GLY A 30 -12.86 -6.10 11.98
N VAL A 31 -14.18 -6.28 12.10
CA VAL A 31 -15.16 -5.80 11.09
C VAL A 31 -15.17 -4.27 10.94
N ALA A 32 -14.77 -3.51 11.97
CA ALA A 32 -14.72 -2.05 11.90
C ALA A 32 -13.74 -1.55 10.83
N ALA A 33 -12.75 -2.36 10.45
CA ALA A 33 -11.81 -2.06 9.38
C ALA A 33 -12.38 -2.26 7.97
N ALA A 34 -13.52 -2.92 7.77
CA ALA A 34 -13.97 -3.32 6.44
C ALA A 34 -14.11 -2.14 5.46
N ALA A 35 -14.59 -0.99 5.93
CA ALA A 35 -14.74 0.20 5.11
C ALA A 35 -13.38 0.78 4.63
N PRO A 36 -12.41 1.09 5.51
CA PRO A 36 -11.08 1.52 5.05
C PRO A 36 -10.35 0.43 4.26
N LEU A 37 -10.53 -0.86 4.59
CA LEU A 37 -9.93 -2.00 3.89
C LEU A 37 -10.35 -2.09 2.42
N VAL A 38 -11.66 -1.93 2.14
CA VAL A 38 -12.19 -1.91 0.77
C VAL A 38 -11.68 -0.68 0.02
N LEU A 39 -11.61 0.47 0.68
CA LEU A 39 -11.08 1.70 0.08
C LEU A 39 -9.59 1.58 -0.27
N ASP A 40 -8.82 0.92 0.58
CA ASP A 40 -7.40 0.63 0.37
C ASP A 40 -7.20 -0.41 -0.74
N ALA A 41 -8.06 -1.45 -0.80
CA ALA A 41 -8.08 -2.43 -1.87
C ALA A 41 -8.31 -1.81 -3.25
N LEU A 42 -9.19 -0.82 -3.33
CA LEU A 42 -9.49 -0.13 -4.58
C LEU A 42 -8.41 0.88 -4.98
N ARG A 43 -7.71 1.46 -4.00
CA ARG A 43 -6.70 2.50 -4.25
C ARG A 43 -5.28 1.96 -4.37
N ASP A 44 -4.97 0.75 -3.90
CA ASP A 44 -3.62 0.14 -3.84
C ASP A 44 -2.57 1.07 -3.16
N LYS A 45 -3.02 2.13 -2.48
CA LYS A 45 -2.16 3.23 -2.01
C LYS A 45 -1.66 3.04 -0.59
N GLY A 46 -2.34 2.28 0.26
CA GLY A 46 -1.90 2.01 1.62
C GLY A 46 -1.18 0.67 1.72
N CYS A 47 -1.81 -0.29 2.35
CA CYS A 47 -1.23 -1.59 2.65
C CYS A 47 -1.25 -2.50 1.40
N ARG A 48 -0.39 -3.52 1.37
CA ARG A 48 -0.36 -4.49 0.28
C ARG A 48 -1.40 -5.57 0.54
N TRP A 49 -2.24 -5.86 -0.45
CA TRP A 49 -3.14 -7.00 -0.44
C TRP A 49 -2.45 -8.30 -0.86
#